data_AF-A0A924SGG6-F1
#
_entry.id   AF-A0A924SGG6-F1
#
_cell.length_a   1.000
_cell.length_b   1.000
_cell.length_c   1.000
_cell.angle_alpha   90.00
_cell.angle_beta   90.00
_cell.angle_gamma   90.00
#
_symmetry.space_group_name_H-M   'P 1'
#
loop_
_entity.id
_entity.type
_entity.pdbx_description
1 polymer ?
#
loop_
_entity_poly.entity_id
_entity_poly.type
_entity_poly.pdbx_seq_one_letter_code
_entity_poly.pdbx_strand_id
1 'polypeptide(L)'
;MGKTDWKAKAKSLKKKLAALTGDTAPAKAAKPISPLAPKDGFPSLPRIAGVEFSAVEAGVRYPNRKDVMLIRLAPGTAMAGVFTRSTTRAACVRDCQDKLAKSVPLGAGAAIIVNSGNSNAFTGKIGDASVAAIASAVATQLELPASRVFSSSTGVIGEPLPHDRIIAKIPALAATLRENAIEMAALAMMTTDTFPKGATATIMGDGGEIHIA
;
A
#
# COMPACT_ATOMS: atom_id res chain seq x y z
N MET A 1 55.94 15.12 -16.99
CA MET A 1 54.93 14.10 -16.61
C MET A 1 54.38 14.45 -15.23
N GLY A 2 53.24 15.15 -15.18
CA GLY A 2 52.65 15.63 -13.92
C GLY A 2 52.08 14.46 -13.12
N LYS A 3 52.59 14.26 -11.89
CA LYS A 3 52.08 13.28 -10.93
C LYS A 3 50.62 13.61 -10.65
N THR A 4 49.70 12.83 -11.21
CA THR A 4 48.27 12.98 -10.92
C THR A 4 48.07 12.66 -9.45
N ASP A 5 47.59 13.63 -8.67
CA ASP A 5 47.29 13.45 -7.25
C ASP A 5 46.08 12.52 -7.09
N TRP A 6 46.38 11.23 -7.14
CA TRP A 6 45.41 10.15 -7.06
C TRP A 6 44.68 10.15 -5.71
N LYS A 7 45.28 10.72 -4.66
CA LYS A 7 44.67 10.84 -3.34
C LYS A 7 43.55 11.88 -3.35
N ALA A 8 43.76 13.02 -4.01
CA ALA A 8 42.71 14.02 -4.21
C ALA A 8 41.54 13.46 -5.04
N LYS A 9 41.84 12.71 -6.11
CA LYS A 9 40.82 12.06 -6.96
C LYS A 9 40.03 11.00 -6.18
N ALA A 10 40.70 10.18 -5.38
CA ALA A 10 40.07 9.18 -4.52
C ALA A 10 39.17 9.83 -3.44
N LYS A 11 39.59 10.94 -2.85
CA LYS A 11 38.79 11.69 -1.86
C LYS A 11 37.54 12.30 -2.49
N SER A 12 37.66 12.84 -3.70
CA SER A 12 36.51 13.36 -4.47
C SER A 12 35.52 12.25 -4.82
N LEU A 13 36.00 11.09 -5.26
CA LEU A 13 35.16 9.93 -5.58
C LEU A 13 34.46 9.37 -4.34
N LYS A 14 35.14 9.27 -3.19
CA LYS A 14 34.51 8.87 -1.92
C LYS A 14 33.41 9.85 -1.48
N LYS A 15 33.63 11.16 -1.65
CA LYS A 15 32.62 12.19 -1.33
C LYS A 15 31.41 12.09 -2.26
N LYS A 16 31.63 11.84 -3.56
CA LYS A 16 30.54 11.59 -4.54
C LYS A 16 29.79 10.31 -4.24
N LEU A 17 30.49 9.23 -3.88
CA LEU A 17 29.89 7.96 -3.50
C LEU A 17 29.02 8.13 -2.24
N ALA A 18 29.53 8.79 -1.21
CA ALA A 18 28.77 9.08 0.01
C ALA A 18 27.55 9.99 -0.22
N ALA A 19 27.61 10.90 -1.20
CA ALA A 19 26.47 11.73 -1.59
C ALA A 19 25.42 10.97 -2.43
N LEU A 20 25.84 9.91 -3.15
CA LEU A 20 24.96 9.03 -3.93
C LEU A 20 24.33 7.93 -3.07
N THR A 21 25.04 7.46 -2.06
CA THR A 21 24.53 6.59 -1.01
C THR A 21 23.95 7.46 0.10
N GLY A 22 22.78 8.06 -0.13
CA GLY A 22 22.01 8.65 0.97
C GLY A 22 21.90 7.66 2.14
N ASP A 23 21.82 8.16 3.38
CA ASP A 23 21.76 7.37 4.62
C ASP A 23 20.75 6.22 4.50
N THR A 24 21.24 5.08 4.04
CA THR A 24 20.48 3.84 3.93
C THR A 24 20.79 3.13 5.22
N ALA A 25 19.90 3.33 6.20
CA ALA A 25 19.94 2.52 7.41
C ALA A 25 20.02 1.04 6.99
N PRO A 26 20.94 0.25 7.59
CA PRO A 26 21.13 -1.14 7.20
C PRO A 26 19.81 -1.89 7.30
N ALA A 27 19.45 -2.62 6.24
CA ALA A 27 18.26 -3.44 6.23
C ALA A 27 18.32 -4.44 7.40
N LYS A 28 17.29 -4.45 8.23
CA LYS A 28 17.19 -5.38 9.36
C LYS A 28 17.28 -6.82 8.82
N ALA A 29 18.08 -7.66 9.45
CA ALA A 29 18.25 -9.07 9.05
C ALA A 29 16.88 -9.73 8.84
N ALA A 30 16.74 -10.43 7.71
CA ALA A 30 15.49 -11.09 7.34
C ALA A 30 15.09 -12.07 8.45
N LYS A 31 13.83 -11.95 8.91
CA LYS A 31 13.30 -12.91 9.88
C LYS A 31 13.28 -14.31 9.24
N PRO A 32 13.50 -15.38 10.02
CA PRO A 32 13.33 -16.73 9.50
C PRO A 32 11.91 -16.90 8.96
N ILE A 33 11.78 -17.49 7.78
CA ILE A 33 10.48 -17.78 7.15
C ILE A 33 9.73 -18.78 8.05
N SER A 34 8.44 -18.54 8.24
CA SER A 34 7.61 -19.42 9.08
C SER A 34 7.58 -20.85 8.52
N PRO A 35 7.63 -21.90 9.35
CA PRO A 35 7.44 -23.28 8.89
C PRO A 35 6.05 -23.53 8.29
N LEU A 36 5.09 -22.63 8.51
CA LEU A 36 3.75 -22.65 7.91
C LEU A 36 3.68 -21.98 6.54
N ALA A 37 4.78 -21.41 6.04
CA ALA A 37 4.81 -20.84 4.70
C ALA A 37 4.61 -21.96 3.66
N PRO A 38 3.72 -21.79 2.67
CA PRO A 38 3.61 -22.73 1.56
C PRO A 38 4.97 -22.92 0.89
N LYS A 39 5.36 -24.17 0.65
CA LYS A 39 6.68 -24.50 0.06
C LYS A 39 6.83 -23.89 -1.34
N ASP A 40 5.73 -23.79 -2.07
CA ASP A 40 5.68 -23.26 -3.43
C ASP A 40 5.56 -21.73 -3.47
N GLY A 41 5.58 -21.06 -2.30
CA GLY A 41 5.54 -19.60 -2.20
C GLY A 41 4.13 -19.01 -2.32
N PHE A 42 4.05 -17.80 -2.89
CA PHE A 42 2.77 -17.14 -3.12
C PHE A 42 2.02 -17.85 -4.25
N PRO A 43 0.72 -18.19 -4.09
CA PRO A 43 -0.01 -18.91 -5.11
C PRO A 43 -0.19 -18.06 -6.37
N SER A 44 -0.22 -18.72 -7.52
CA SER A 44 -0.60 -18.08 -8.78
C SER A 44 -2.09 -17.72 -8.74
N LEU A 45 -2.40 -16.42 -8.64
CA LEU A 45 -3.76 -15.92 -8.62
C LEU A 45 -4.24 -15.59 -10.05
N PRO A 46 -5.53 -15.80 -10.37
CA PRO A 46 -6.08 -15.40 -11.67
C PRO A 46 -6.08 -13.88 -11.79
N ARG A 47 -6.08 -13.40 -13.04
CA ARG A 47 -6.35 -12.00 -13.33
C ARG A 47 -7.80 -11.69 -12.96
N ILE A 48 -8.01 -10.69 -12.11
CA ILE A 48 -9.35 -10.16 -11.83
C ILE A 48 -9.63 -9.01 -12.78
N ALA A 49 -10.56 -9.20 -13.71
CA ALA A 49 -10.92 -8.19 -14.70
C ALA A 49 -11.41 -6.90 -14.01
N GLY A 50 -10.88 -5.75 -14.45
CA GLY A 50 -11.25 -4.45 -13.88
C GLY A 50 -10.58 -4.12 -12.55
N VAL A 51 -9.54 -4.87 -12.14
CA VAL A 51 -8.77 -4.58 -10.93
C VAL A 51 -7.29 -4.40 -11.28
N GLU A 52 -6.72 -3.28 -10.84
CA GLU A 52 -5.31 -2.98 -11.02
C GLU A 52 -4.66 -2.68 -9.68
N PHE A 53 -3.39 -3.09 -9.55
CA PHE A 53 -2.62 -2.99 -8.32
C PHE A 53 -1.33 -2.21 -8.57
N SER A 54 -0.89 -1.47 -7.56
CA SER A 54 0.42 -0.84 -7.50
C SER A 54 0.89 -0.82 -6.05
N ALA A 55 2.21 -0.80 -5.85
CA ALA A 55 2.78 -0.58 -4.53
C ALA A 55 4.16 0.08 -4.63
N VAL A 56 4.44 0.92 -3.65
CA VAL A 56 5.61 1.80 -3.60
C VAL A 56 6.23 1.82 -2.21
N GLU A 57 7.47 2.29 -2.16
CA GLU A 57 8.17 2.60 -0.91
C GLU A 57 7.88 4.06 -0.57
N ALA A 58 6.96 4.29 0.36
CA ALA A 58 6.69 5.61 0.91
C ALA A 58 7.57 5.91 2.13
N GLY A 59 8.15 4.88 2.75
CA GLY A 59 8.96 5.05 3.95
C GLY A 59 8.11 5.51 5.13
N VAL A 60 6.91 4.95 5.29
CA VAL A 60 6.04 5.17 6.43
C VAL A 60 6.74 4.76 7.72
N ARG A 61 7.42 3.60 7.71
CA ARG A 61 8.22 3.12 8.86
C ARG A 61 9.57 2.53 8.48
N TYR A 62 9.63 1.71 7.42
CA TYR A 62 10.83 0.96 7.07
C TYR A 62 11.44 1.49 5.76
N PRO A 63 12.76 1.70 5.68
CA PRO A 63 13.42 2.02 4.41
C PRO A 63 13.51 0.78 3.52
N ASN A 64 13.64 1.00 2.20
CA ASN A 64 13.90 -0.05 1.20
C ASN A 64 12.85 -1.18 1.21
N ARG A 65 11.60 -0.82 1.47
CA ARG A 65 10.49 -1.76 1.56
C ARG A 65 9.21 -1.08 1.07
N LYS A 66 8.49 -1.76 0.17
CA LYS A 66 7.14 -1.32 -0.21
C LYS A 66 6.24 -1.41 1.00
N ASP A 67 5.58 -0.31 1.30
CA ASP A 67 4.78 -0.14 2.51
C ASP A 67 3.47 0.61 2.25
N VAL A 68 3.21 0.98 1.00
CA VAL A 68 1.93 1.52 0.54
C VAL A 68 1.54 0.83 -0.76
N MET A 69 0.30 0.33 -0.81
CA MET A 69 -0.33 -0.16 -2.03
C MET A 69 -1.59 0.61 -2.39
N LEU A 70 -1.91 0.64 -3.68
CA LEU A 70 -3.14 1.19 -4.22
C LEU A 70 -3.78 0.16 -5.16
N ILE A 71 -5.08 -0.05 -4.97
CA ILE A 71 -5.93 -0.84 -5.86
C ILE A 71 -6.88 0.13 -6.56
N ARG A 72 -6.95 0.07 -7.89
CA ARG A 72 -7.99 0.73 -8.70
C ARG A 72 -9.01 -0.30 -9.14
N LEU A 73 -10.29 0.04 -8.97
CA LEU A 73 -11.44 -0.81 -9.24
C LEU A 73 -12.30 -0.15 -10.32
N ALA A 74 -12.67 -0.93 -11.34
CA ALA A 74 -13.41 -0.46 -12.49
C ALA A 74 -14.77 0.18 -12.13
N PRO A 75 -15.28 1.09 -12.97
CA PRO A 75 -16.65 1.58 -12.94
C PRO A 75 -17.69 0.50 -12.63
N GLY A 76 -18.61 0.78 -11.70
CA GLY A 76 -19.69 -0.15 -11.33
C GLY A 76 -19.31 -1.20 -10.28
N THR A 77 -18.09 -1.18 -9.75
CA THR A 77 -17.67 -2.11 -8.69
C THR A 77 -18.54 -1.98 -7.44
N ALA A 78 -19.18 -3.07 -7.04
CA ALA A 78 -19.85 -3.18 -5.75
C ALA A 78 -18.82 -3.28 -4.61
N MET A 79 -19.07 -2.57 -3.51
CA MET A 79 -18.20 -2.58 -2.34
C MET A 79 -18.95 -3.10 -1.14
N ALA A 80 -18.37 -4.09 -0.45
CA ALA A 80 -18.84 -4.60 0.82
C ALA A 80 -17.65 -4.73 1.77
N GLY A 81 -17.90 -4.63 3.08
CA GLY A 81 -16.84 -4.72 4.07
C GLY A 81 -17.36 -5.11 5.45
N VAL A 82 -16.58 -5.92 6.15
CA VAL A 82 -16.76 -6.23 7.57
C VAL A 82 -15.61 -5.62 8.36
N PHE A 83 -15.90 -5.13 9.56
CA PHE A 83 -14.94 -4.36 10.34
C PHE A 83 -14.81 -4.90 11.75
N THR A 84 -13.68 -4.58 12.39
CA THR A 84 -13.47 -4.91 13.81
C THR A 84 -14.56 -4.31 14.69
N ARG A 85 -15.01 -5.08 15.68
CA ARG A 85 -15.94 -4.62 16.75
C ARG A 85 -15.21 -3.88 17.87
N SER A 86 -13.90 -3.67 17.76
CA SER A 86 -13.14 -2.95 18.78
C SER A 86 -13.69 -1.55 19.01
N THR A 87 -13.84 -1.18 20.27
CA THR A 87 -14.15 0.20 20.69
C THR A 87 -13.00 1.16 20.35
N THR A 88 -11.81 0.63 20.10
CA THR A 88 -10.57 1.38 19.85
C THR A 88 -10.09 1.29 18.39
N ARG A 89 -11.03 1.05 17.47
CA ARG A 89 -10.77 0.93 16.03
C ARG A 89 -10.13 2.19 15.42
N ALA A 90 -9.25 1.99 14.44
CA ALA A 90 -8.52 3.06 13.76
C ALA A 90 -9.44 4.03 13.00
N ALA A 91 -8.92 5.22 12.68
CA ALA A 91 -9.64 6.24 11.92
C ALA A 91 -10.21 5.71 10.58
N CYS A 92 -9.40 4.95 9.85
CA CYS A 92 -9.78 4.39 8.55
C CYS A 92 -10.97 3.42 8.63
N VAL A 93 -11.15 2.73 9.76
CA VAL A 93 -12.28 1.82 9.96
C VAL A 93 -13.60 2.60 9.98
N ARG A 94 -13.65 3.68 10.76
CA ARG A 94 -14.84 4.53 10.87
C ARG A 94 -15.16 5.20 9.54
N ASP A 95 -14.15 5.74 8.87
CA ASP A 95 -14.28 6.34 7.54
C ASP A 95 -14.83 5.35 6.50
N CYS A 96 -14.34 4.11 6.47
CA CYS A 96 -14.86 3.08 5.57
C CYS A 96 -16.31 2.69 5.88
N GLN A 97 -16.68 2.57 7.15
CA GLN A 97 -18.06 2.32 7.58
C GLN A 97 -19.00 3.43 7.07
N ASP A 98 -18.63 4.69 7.29
CA ASP A 98 -19.42 5.85 6.86
C ASP A 98 -19.53 5.92 5.34
N LYS A 99 -18.48 5.54 4.60
CA LYS A 99 -18.49 5.52 3.13
C LYS A 99 -19.37 4.40 2.56
N LEU A 100 -19.34 3.21 3.15
CA LEU A 100 -20.19 2.09 2.72
C LEU A 100 -21.68 2.34 2.97
N ALA A 101 -22.03 3.18 3.94
CA ALA A 101 -23.41 3.59 4.20
C ALA A 101 -23.94 4.65 3.22
N LYS A 102 -23.10 5.22 2.36
CA LYS A 102 -23.49 6.27 1.40
C LYS A 102 -23.90 5.68 0.06
N SER A 103 -24.83 6.36 -0.61
CA SER A 103 -25.17 6.07 -2.00
C SER A 103 -23.96 6.25 -2.92
N VAL A 104 -23.83 5.32 -3.87
CA VAL A 104 -22.76 5.31 -4.87
C VAL A 104 -23.24 6.01 -6.14
N PRO A 105 -22.49 6.97 -6.70
CA PRO A 105 -22.82 7.52 -8.01
C PRO A 105 -22.80 6.40 -9.08
N LEU A 106 -23.81 6.39 -9.94
CA LEU A 106 -23.93 5.36 -10.99
C LEU A 106 -22.66 5.35 -11.86
N GLY A 107 -22.10 4.16 -12.07
CA GLY A 107 -20.89 3.99 -12.89
C GLY A 107 -19.60 4.49 -12.25
N ALA A 108 -19.58 4.90 -10.97
CA ALA A 108 -18.33 5.28 -10.32
C ALA A 108 -17.41 4.06 -10.08
N GLY A 109 -16.12 4.23 -10.39
CA GLY A 109 -15.07 3.31 -9.94
C GLY A 109 -14.87 3.37 -8.42
N ALA A 110 -13.87 2.66 -7.93
CA ALA A 110 -13.43 2.75 -6.53
C ALA A 110 -11.92 2.57 -6.41
N ALA A 111 -11.38 2.91 -5.24
CA ALA A 111 -10.00 2.63 -4.93
C ALA A 111 -9.85 2.17 -3.48
N ILE A 112 -8.82 1.35 -3.23
CA ILE A 112 -8.39 0.96 -1.89
C ILE A 112 -6.93 1.34 -1.75
N ILE A 113 -6.61 2.17 -0.75
CA ILE A 113 -5.24 2.53 -0.39
C ILE A 113 -4.89 1.88 0.95
N VAL A 114 -3.77 1.16 1.01
CA VAL A 114 -3.33 0.50 2.25
C VAL A 114 -1.91 0.84 2.56
N ASN A 115 -1.63 1.21 3.81
CA ASN A 115 -0.29 1.38 4.32
C ASN A 115 0.04 0.34 5.41
N SER A 116 1.30 -0.08 5.46
CA SER A 116 1.87 -0.87 6.55
C SER A 116 2.87 -0.04 7.37
N GLY A 117 3.27 -0.57 8.53
CA GLY A 117 4.20 0.07 9.45
C GLY A 117 3.55 1.00 10.48
N ASN A 118 2.42 1.64 10.18
CA ASN A 118 1.67 2.49 11.11
C ASN A 118 0.16 2.19 11.00
N SER A 119 -0.48 1.90 12.15
CA SER A 119 -1.91 1.52 12.20
C SER A 119 -2.87 2.71 12.14
N ASN A 120 -2.40 3.92 12.37
CA ASN A 120 -3.21 5.12 12.59
C ASN A 120 -4.37 4.89 13.59
N ALA A 121 -4.14 4.02 14.58
CA ALA A 121 -5.05 3.78 15.69
C ALA A 121 -4.64 4.62 16.90
N PHE A 122 -5.61 5.05 17.71
CA PHE A 122 -5.39 5.91 18.88
C PHE A 122 -4.75 7.28 18.59
N THR A 123 -4.98 7.84 17.40
CA THR A 123 -4.42 9.12 16.96
C THR A 123 -5.42 10.28 16.95
N GLY A 124 -6.68 10.03 17.34
CA GLY A 124 -7.73 11.04 17.46
C GLY A 124 -7.97 11.84 16.17
N LYS A 125 -8.22 13.14 16.31
CA LYS A 125 -8.52 14.04 15.17
C LYS A 125 -7.39 14.11 14.13
N ILE A 126 -6.14 13.94 14.55
CA ILE A 126 -4.99 13.93 13.63
C ILE A 126 -5.05 12.70 12.72
N GLY A 127 -5.48 11.55 13.27
CA GLY A 127 -5.70 10.34 12.49
C GLY A 127 -6.83 10.50 11.47
N ASP A 128 -7.93 11.13 11.89
CA ASP A 128 -9.08 11.40 11.02
C ASP A 128 -8.70 12.35 9.87
N ALA A 129 -7.95 13.42 10.17
CA ALA A 129 -7.43 14.34 9.16
C ALA A 129 -6.48 13.63 8.17
N SER A 130 -5.64 12.73 8.67
CA SER A 130 -4.71 11.95 7.82
C SER A 130 -5.47 11.06 6.82
N VAL A 131 -6.52 10.37 7.28
CA VAL A 131 -7.37 9.54 6.42
C VAL A 131 -8.07 10.39 5.36
N ALA A 132 -8.64 11.53 5.76
CA ALA A 132 -9.31 12.44 4.83
C ALA A 132 -8.34 12.99 3.78
N ALA A 133 -7.13 13.39 4.17
CA ALA A 133 -6.12 13.92 3.27
C ALA A 133 -5.65 12.87 2.24
N ILE A 134 -5.35 11.65 2.69
CA ILE A 134 -4.95 10.55 1.78
C ILE A 134 -6.11 10.20 0.83
N ALA A 135 -7.32 10.03 1.36
CA ALA A 135 -8.48 9.68 0.54
C ALA A 135 -8.77 10.75 -0.52
N SER A 136 -8.67 12.04 -0.15
CA SER A 136 -8.84 13.16 -1.08
C SER A 136 -7.76 13.16 -2.17
N ALA A 137 -6.50 12.96 -1.79
CA ALA A 137 -5.41 12.95 -2.76
C ALA A 137 -5.52 11.78 -3.76
N VAL A 138 -5.92 10.58 -3.31
CA VAL A 138 -6.19 9.44 -4.21
C VAL A 138 -7.42 9.73 -5.09
N ALA A 139 -8.47 10.31 -4.51
CA ALA A 139 -9.68 10.68 -5.23
C ALA A 139 -9.38 11.66 -6.36
N THR A 140 -8.60 12.71 -6.10
CA THR A 140 -8.14 13.65 -7.13
C THR A 140 -7.28 12.96 -8.18
N GLN A 141 -6.29 12.15 -7.78
CA GLN A 141 -5.37 11.50 -8.72
C GLN A 141 -6.07 10.51 -9.67
N LEU A 142 -7.12 9.83 -9.19
CA LEU A 142 -7.85 8.81 -9.96
C LEU A 142 -9.20 9.31 -10.50
N GLU A 143 -9.52 10.58 -10.31
CA GLU A 143 -10.81 11.19 -10.70
C GLU A 143 -12.01 10.42 -10.12
N LEU A 144 -11.90 10.00 -8.86
CA LEU A 144 -12.94 9.27 -8.14
C LEU A 144 -13.64 10.17 -7.13
N PRO A 145 -14.92 9.89 -6.80
CA PRO A 145 -15.53 10.45 -5.60
C PRO A 145 -14.74 10.04 -4.36
N ALA A 146 -14.45 10.98 -3.44
CA ALA A 146 -13.74 10.65 -2.19
C ALA A 146 -14.50 9.60 -1.34
N SER A 147 -15.82 9.52 -1.47
CA SER A 147 -16.67 8.49 -0.86
C SER A 147 -16.42 7.07 -1.41
N ARG A 148 -15.69 6.95 -2.53
CA ARG A 148 -15.33 5.69 -3.21
C ARG A 148 -13.86 5.32 -3.04
N VAL A 149 -13.13 6.06 -2.20
CA VAL A 149 -11.76 5.73 -1.80
C VAL A 149 -11.77 5.17 -0.39
N PHE A 150 -11.43 3.91 -0.23
CA PHE A 150 -11.36 3.21 1.04
C PHE A 150 -9.91 3.09 1.49
N SER A 151 -9.68 3.14 2.80
CA SER A 151 -8.32 3.07 3.34
C SER A 151 -8.18 2.00 4.43
N SER A 152 -6.99 1.43 4.55
CA SER A 152 -6.61 0.57 5.66
C SER A 152 -5.18 0.86 6.11
N SER A 153 -4.94 0.75 7.42
CA SER A 153 -3.66 1.04 8.03
C SER A 153 -3.31 -0.06 9.02
N THR A 154 -2.09 -0.59 8.94
CA THR A 154 -1.60 -1.64 9.85
C THR A 154 -0.20 -1.36 10.34
N GLY A 155 0.09 -1.68 11.60
CA GLY A 155 1.39 -1.45 12.23
C GLY A 155 1.28 -0.94 13.65
N VAL A 156 2.16 -0.03 14.04
CA VAL A 156 2.22 0.45 15.44
C VAL A 156 1.02 1.35 15.76
N ILE A 157 0.52 1.23 17.00
CA ILE A 157 -0.63 1.96 17.56
C ILE A 157 -0.13 3.17 18.35
N GLY A 158 -0.87 4.28 18.28
CA GLY A 158 -0.59 5.51 19.05
C GLY A 158 0.42 6.46 18.42
N GLU A 159 1.04 6.09 17.30
CA GLU A 159 1.95 6.95 16.53
C GLU A 159 1.17 7.69 15.42
N PRO A 160 1.28 9.03 15.29
CA PRO A 160 0.70 9.76 14.17
C PRO A 160 1.19 9.22 12.82
N LEU A 161 0.26 9.09 11.86
CA LEU A 161 0.58 8.64 10.51
C LEU A 161 1.32 9.76 9.75
N PRO A 162 2.55 9.53 9.22
CA PRO A 162 3.23 10.49 8.34
C PRO A 162 2.59 10.52 6.95
N HIS A 163 1.33 10.98 6.86
CA HIS A 163 0.51 10.88 5.66
C HIS A 163 1.07 11.65 4.46
N ASP A 164 1.84 12.71 4.67
CA ASP A 164 2.51 13.45 3.59
C ASP A 164 3.44 12.55 2.76
N ARG A 165 4.10 11.58 3.40
CA ARG A 165 4.94 10.60 2.70
C ARG A 165 4.12 9.72 1.77
N ILE A 166 2.91 9.36 2.19
CA ILE A 166 1.97 8.57 1.38
C ILE A 166 1.45 9.43 0.22
N ILE A 167 1.00 10.65 0.51
CA ILE A 167 0.46 11.59 -0.48
C ILE A 167 1.49 11.88 -1.58
N ALA A 168 2.75 12.13 -1.21
CA ALA A 168 3.83 12.37 -2.17
C ALA A 168 4.08 11.20 -3.15
N LYS A 169 3.63 9.98 -2.83
CA LYS A 169 3.79 8.79 -3.66
C LYS A 169 2.55 8.42 -4.47
N ILE A 170 1.42 9.08 -4.25
CA ILE A 170 0.17 8.83 -4.99
C ILE A 170 0.34 8.93 -6.51
N PRO A 171 1.04 9.93 -7.08
CA PRO A 171 1.28 9.98 -8.52
C PRO A 171 2.04 8.76 -9.05
N ALA A 172 3.04 8.28 -8.30
CA ALA A 172 3.82 7.10 -8.68
C ALA A 172 3.02 5.80 -8.56
N LEU A 173 2.14 5.69 -7.56
CA LEU A 173 1.20 4.57 -7.45
C LEU A 173 0.27 4.54 -8.67
N ALA A 174 -0.39 5.66 -8.98
CA ALA A 174 -1.30 5.76 -10.12
C ALA A 174 -0.62 5.42 -11.45
N ALA A 175 0.61 5.89 -11.66
CA ALA A 175 1.38 5.63 -12.88
C ALA A 175 1.82 4.15 -13.05
N THR A 176 1.79 3.35 -11.98
CA THR A 176 2.28 1.96 -11.99
C THR A 176 1.18 0.93 -11.74
N LEU A 177 -0.09 1.37 -11.75
CA LEU A 177 -1.25 0.49 -11.71
C LEU A 177 -1.22 -0.51 -12.86
N ARG A 178 -1.35 -1.80 -12.53
CA ARG A 178 -1.40 -2.90 -13.50
C ARG A 178 -2.12 -4.11 -12.92
N GLU A 179 -2.72 -4.92 -13.79
CA GLU A 179 -3.56 -6.05 -13.39
C GLU A 179 -2.76 -7.20 -12.76
N ASN A 180 -1.52 -7.41 -13.20
CA ASN A 180 -0.67 -8.54 -12.77
C ASN A 180 0.31 -8.13 -11.64
N ALA A 181 -0.22 -7.51 -10.58
CA ALA A 181 0.58 -6.97 -9.47
C ALA A 181 0.03 -7.31 -8.07
N ILE A 182 -0.89 -8.27 -7.95
CA ILE A 182 -1.51 -8.64 -6.68
C ILE A 182 -0.52 -9.14 -5.62
N GLU A 183 0.50 -9.93 -6.00
CA GLU A 183 1.55 -10.37 -5.08
C GLU A 183 2.36 -9.18 -4.53
N MET A 184 2.65 -8.20 -5.38
CA MET A 184 3.34 -6.97 -4.99
C MET A 184 2.54 -6.17 -3.96
N ALA A 185 1.22 -6.09 -4.17
CA ALA A 185 0.28 -5.49 -3.23
C ALA A 185 0.28 -6.25 -1.89
N ALA A 186 0.20 -7.58 -1.92
CA ALA A 186 0.24 -8.42 -0.71
C ALA A 186 1.53 -8.20 0.11
N LEU A 187 2.69 -8.11 -0.56
CA LEU A 187 3.98 -7.82 0.07
C LEU A 187 4.00 -6.46 0.78
N ALA A 188 3.36 -5.44 0.21
CA ALA A 188 3.36 -4.08 0.75
C ALA A 188 2.50 -3.92 2.02
N MET A 189 1.48 -4.78 2.20
CA MET A 189 0.59 -4.77 3.37
C MET A 189 1.19 -5.46 4.60
N MET A 190 2.20 -6.31 4.40
CA MET A 190 2.80 -7.11 5.47
C MET A 190 3.39 -6.23 6.59
N THR A 191 3.31 -6.69 7.83
CA THR A 191 3.98 -6.03 8.96
C THR A 191 5.09 -6.90 9.52
N THR A 192 4.74 -7.80 10.44
CA THR A 192 5.62 -8.78 11.07
C THR A 192 5.61 -10.12 10.35
N ASP A 193 4.70 -10.29 9.39
CA ASP A 193 4.61 -11.42 8.47
C ASP A 193 5.98 -11.80 7.89
N THR A 194 6.20 -13.11 7.72
CA THR A 194 7.43 -13.66 7.13
C THR A 194 7.25 -14.12 5.68
N PHE A 195 6.02 -14.11 5.16
CA PHE A 195 5.66 -14.40 3.77
C PHE A 195 4.32 -13.73 3.42
N PRO A 196 4.07 -13.37 2.14
CA PRO A 196 2.78 -12.86 1.68
C PRO A 196 1.74 -13.99 1.58
N LYS A 197 0.44 -13.65 1.67
CA LYS A 197 -0.66 -14.63 1.61
C LYS A 197 -1.63 -14.25 0.50
N GLY A 198 -2.06 -15.25 -0.25
CA GLY A 198 -3.09 -15.15 -1.29
C GLY A 198 -3.91 -16.43 -1.31
N ALA A 199 -5.12 -16.36 -1.86
CA ALA A 199 -5.99 -17.51 -2.09
C ALA A 199 -6.84 -17.21 -3.33
N THR A 200 -7.33 -18.24 -4.01
CA THR A 200 -8.23 -18.05 -5.14
C THR A 200 -9.27 -19.13 -5.19
N ALA A 201 -10.42 -18.78 -5.75
CA ALA A 201 -11.44 -19.72 -6.17
C ALA A 201 -12.01 -19.26 -7.52
N THR A 202 -12.55 -20.20 -8.27
CA THR A 202 -13.30 -19.90 -9.49
C THR A 202 -14.62 -20.64 -9.43
N ILE A 203 -15.71 -19.92 -9.72
CA ILE A 203 -17.07 -20.43 -9.65
C ILE A 203 -17.82 -20.13 -10.94
N MET A 204 -18.85 -20.92 -11.25
CA MET A 204 -19.77 -20.63 -12.34
C MET A 204 -20.95 -19.80 -11.84
N GLY A 205 -21.20 -18.67 -12.49
CA GLY A 205 -22.43 -17.89 -12.34
C GLY A 205 -23.20 -17.79 -13.65
N ASP A 206 -24.37 -17.15 -13.61
CA ASP A 206 -25.26 -17.03 -14.77
C ASP A 206 -24.60 -16.32 -15.97
N GLY A 207 -23.63 -15.44 -15.70
CA GLY A 207 -22.85 -14.69 -16.70
C GLY A 207 -21.55 -15.37 -17.14
N GLY A 208 -21.28 -16.61 -16.71
CA GLY A 208 -20.04 -17.33 -16.99
C GLY A 208 -19.14 -17.51 -15.76
N GLU A 209 -17.85 -17.71 -16.03
CA GLU A 209 -16.83 -17.96 -15.02
C GLU A 209 -16.53 -16.70 -14.19
N ILE A 210 -16.51 -16.84 -12.86
CA ILE A 210 -16.22 -15.76 -11.91
C ILE A 210 -14.96 -16.12 -11.13
N HIS A 211 -13.93 -15.28 -11.25
CA HIS A 211 -12.68 -15.42 -10.51
C HIS A 211 -12.71 -14.64 -9.19
N ILE A 212 -12.23 -15.26 -8.13
CA ILE A 212 -12.08 -14.70 -6.79
C ILE A 212 -10.59 -14.78 -6.40
N ALA A 213 -10.03 -13.71 -5.86
CA ALA A 213 -8.64 -13.61 -5.39
C ALA A 213 -8.54 -12.79 -4.10
#